data_AF-A0A1E8CH18-F1
#
_entry.id   AF-A0A1E8CH18-F1
#
_cell.length_a   1.000
_cell.length_b   1.000
_cell.length_c   1.000
_cell.angle_alpha   90.00
_cell.angle_beta   90.00
_cell.angle_gamma   90.00
#
_symmetry.space_group_name_H-M   'P 1'
#
loop_
_entity.id
_entity.type
_entity.pdbx_description
1 polymer ?
#
loop_
_entity_poly.entity_id
_entity_poly.type
_entity_poly.pdbx_seq_one_letter_code
_entity_poly.pdbx_strand_id
1 'polypeptide(L)'
;MTVNEQREALLAILRNDTVTTLFQPIVSTLEKRIVGYEALTRGPSNSPLHSPLTLFATARHFGLLTDLEILCRRRAIQGFCEQAFEGQLFLNVSPESLLEQQHYPGRTLAILKQAGLKPDQVVIELTEHSPIDNVGLLQSALHHYRDMGFSIALDDLGAGYSSLRLWTELQPEFVKIDRHFIDGIHRDPMKREFVGSILNMAKASRSHVIAEGIELPEELRVLEGMGVDWVQGYWLGRPEPAPVASVGTMLAKLNPEESETKDRGLHSLVIPVNGVHVEERVSQVLQRFQQQPSLNSLAVLDDDNVPVGTVHCHALSQAMLKQYAHELHARKPIGHMMDKDCLAVDVHQSLQRVSRLLTSRARQRLEEDFIITQDGQYLGLGRVIDVLRQITELQVRQAQFANPLTLLPGNISIQECLDRLLSNGLTAHLCYIDLDSFKPFNDVYGYGKGDEVLLGLAHILRDCCDPDLDFVGHIGGDDFMLVLRCQDWRERLDVLNTNFQALCRQLYKAEHIEGGGFQAPDRDGNWRWYDLLSLSIGVLALPDDASEKVNASQLAELASHNKHEAKKIRGFSVVCHYLDDLLDSSLVALSAEPTSLKNSDRPNQG
;
A
#
# COMPACT_ATOMS: atom_id res chain seq x y z
N MET A 1 -46.95 12.69 4.76
CA MET A 1 -47.04 13.91 3.92
C MET A 1 -47.79 13.61 2.67
N THR A 2 -48.53 14.59 2.18
CA THR A 2 -49.02 14.55 0.81
C THR A 2 -47.90 14.94 -0.16
N VAL A 3 -48.01 14.50 -1.42
CA VAL A 3 -47.07 14.86 -2.50
C VAL A 3 -46.99 16.39 -2.67
N ASN A 4 -48.09 17.12 -2.47
CA ASN A 4 -48.10 18.58 -2.54
C ASN A 4 -47.31 19.27 -1.42
N GLU A 5 -47.39 18.77 -0.18
CA GLU A 5 -46.61 19.32 0.95
C GLU A 5 -45.10 19.18 0.70
N GLN A 6 -44.66 18.07 0.10
CA GLN A 6 -43.25 17.87 -0.28
C GLN A 6 -42.81 18.86 -1.36
N ARG A 7 -43.67 19.14 -2.35
CA ARG A 7 -43.39 20.13 -3.41
C ARG A 7 -43.25 21.53 -2.84
N GLU A 8 -44.16 21.95 -1.97
CA GLU A 8 -44.10 23.28 -1.35
C GLU A 8 -42.87 23.44 -0.47
N ALA A 9 -42.52 22.42 0.32
CA ALA A 9 -41.29 22.40 1.10
C ALA A 9 -40.04 22.54 0.22
N LEU A 10 -39.98 21.81 -0.90
CA LEU A 10 -38.86 21.92 -1.84
C LEU A 10 -38.76 23.31 -2.47
N LEU A 11 -39.89 23.88 -2.92
CA LEU A 11 -39.91 25.24 -3.47
C LEU A 11 -39.50 26.29 -2.45
N ALA A 12 -39.87 26.12 -1.17
CA ALA A 12 -39.44 26.99 -0.09
C ALA A 12 -37.91 26.89 0.14
N ILE A 13 -37.35 25.68 0.08
CA ILE A 13 -35.90 25.46 0.18
C ILE A 13 -35.15 26.16 -0.95
N LEU A 14 -35.63 26.03 -2.19
CA LEU A 14 -35.01 26.66 -3.36
C LEU A 14 -35.10 28.19 -3.33
N ARG A 15 -36.22 28.75 -2.87
CA ARG A 15 -36.42 30.20 -2.80
C ARG A 15 -35.60 30.87 -1.69
N ASN A 16 -35.42 30.18 -0.57
CA ASN A 16 -34.79 30.73 0.63
C ASN A 16 -33.35 30.22 0.84
N ASP A 17 -32.82 29.41 -0.09
CA ASP A 17 -31.49 28.82 -0.04
C ASP A 17 -31.18 28.07 1.28
N THR A 18 -32.16 27.36 1.85
CA THR A 18 -32.07 26.78 3.22
C THR A 18 -31.45 25.38 3.29
N VAL A 19 -30.64 25.01 2.31
CA VAL A 19 -29.81 23.79 2.43
C VAL A 19 -28.58 24.07 3.28
N THR A 20 -28.11 23.06 3.99
CA THR A 20 -26.87 23.11 4.78
C THR A 20 -25.87 22.15 4.16
N THR A 21 -24.62 22.59 4.00
CA THR A 21 -23.53 21.72 3.56
C THR A 21 -22.69 21.32 4.76
N LEU A 22 -22.47 20.02 4.90
CA LEU A 22 -21.49 19.45 5.81
C LEU A 22 -20.26 19.03 5.00
N PHE A 23 -19.09 19.03 5.63
CA PHE A 23 -17.84 18.64 5.01
C PHE A 23 -17.27 17.43 5.74
N GLN A 24 -16.97 16.37 5.01
CA GLN A 24 -16.25 15.22 5.54
C GLN A 24 -14.83 15.21 5.01
N PRO A 25 -13.81 15.09 5.87
CA PRO A 25 -12.41 15.10 5.44
C PRO A 25 -12.02 13.81 4.72
N ILE A 26 -11.26 13.97 3.65
CA ILE A 26 -10.53 12.91 2.94
C ILE A 26 -9.06 13.07 3.29
N VAL A 27 -8.45 12.01 3.79
CA VAL A 27 -7.13 12.05 4.41
C VAL A 27 -6.16 11.21 3.61
N SER A 28 -4.94 11.72 3.40
CA SER A 28 -3.84 10.88 2.93
C SER A 28 -3.14 10.25 4.13
N THR A 29 -3.16 8.93 4.20
CA THR A 29 -2.40 8.13 5.19
C THR A 29 -0.90 8.25 4.95
N LEU A 30 -0.54 8.34 3.67
CA LEU A 30 0.82 8.44 3.22
C LEU A 30 1.45 9.79 3.60
N GLU A 31 0.80 10.90 3.23
CA GLU A 31 1.27 12.28 3.50
C GLU A 31 0.89 12.80 4.88
N LYS A 32 0.08 12.05 5.65
CA LYS A 32 -0.42 12.43 6.98
C LYS A 32 -1.05 13.83 7.01
N ARG A 33 -1.90 14.13 6.02
CA ARG A 33 -2.64 15.40 5.94
C ARG A 33 -4.01 15.22 5.29
N ILE A 34 -4.86 16.21 5.46
CA ILE A 34 -6.11 16.30 4.71
C ILE A 34 -5.79 16.70 3.27
N VAL A 35 -6.32 15.93 2.32
CA VAL A 35 -6.14 16.16 0.87
C VAL A 35 -7.37 16.81 0.24
N GLY A 36 -8.53 16.68 0.88
CA GLY A 36 -9.75 17.32 0.43
C GLY A 36 -10.93 17.08 1.37
N TYR A 37 -12.09 17.57 0.95
CA TYR A 37 -13.33 17.47 1.68
C TYR A 37 -14.48 17.11 0.74
N GLU A 38 -15.29 16.16 1.16
CA GLU A 38 -16.55 15.85 0.50
C GLU A 38 -17.68 16.73 1.03
N ALA A 39 -18.36 17.42 0.12
CA ALA A 39 -19.50 18.26 0.44
C ALA A 39 -20.81 17.44 0.44
N LEU A 40 -21.38 17.30 1.63
CA LEU A 40 -22.57 16.51 1.89
C LEU A 40 -23.74 17.44 2.23
N THR A 41 -24.69 17.55 1.29
CA THR A 41 -25.88 18.40 1.47
C THR A 41 -26.87 17.76 2.46
N ARG A 42 -27.47 18.60 3.30
CA ARG A 42 -28.66 18.30 4.11
C ARG A 42 -29.74 19.34 3.85
N GLY A 43 -31.00 18.93 3.82
CA GLY A 43 -32.11 19.88 3.89
C GLY A 43 -32.27 20.44 5.31
N PRO A 44 -33.21 21.38 5.52
CA PRO A 44 -33.46 21.94 6.84
C PRO A 44 -33.78 20.87 7.87
N SER A 45 -33.21 20.95 9.08
CA SER A 45 -33.38 19.93 10.14
C SER A 45 -34.82 19.79 10.65
N ASN A 46 -35.60 20.86 10.56
CA ASN A 46 -37.03 20.89 10.86
C ASN A 46 -37.91 20.55 9.65
N SER A 47 -37.31 20.14 8.53
CA SER A 47 -38.02 19.75 7.30
C SER A 47 -37.99 18.23 7.13
N PRO A 48 -39.07 17.64 6.60
CA PRO A 48 -39.05 16.25 6.17
C PRO A 48 -38.10 15.96 5.02
N LEU A 49 -37.64 17.01 4.33
CA LEU A 49 -36.61 16.92 3.31
C LEU A 49 -35.20 17.10 3.90
N HIS A 50 -35.02 16.90 5.21
CA HIS A 50 -33.69 16.93 5.84
C HIS A 50 -32.73 15.89 5.24
N SER A 51 -33.22 14.67 5.06
CA SER A 51 -32.44 13.57 4.48
C SER A 51 -32.13 13.85 3.00
N PRO A 52 -30.86 13.73 2.56
CA PRO A 52 -30.49 13.96 1.16
C PRO A 52 -31.24 13.00 0.23
N LEU A 53 -31.35 11.71 0.59
CA LEU A 53 -32.06 10.73 -0.24
C LEU A 53 -33.49 11.16 -0.53
N THR A 54 -34.21 11.64 0.49
CA THR A 54 -35.60 12.13 0.32
C THR A 54 -35.66 13.45 -0.44
N LEU A 55 -34.73 14.37 -0.17
CA LEU A 55 -34.64 15.67 -0.83
C LEU A 55 -34.42 15.53 -2.35
N PHE A 56 -33.43 14.75 -2.76
CA PHE A 56 -33.08 14.53 -4.16
C PHE A 56 -34.14 13.70 -4.90
N ALA A 57 -34.71 12.67 -4.26
CA ALA A 57 -35.83 11.92 -4.83
C ALA A 57 -37.06 12.82 -5.09
N THR A 58 -37.36 13.72 -4.14
CA THR A 58 -38.45 14.70 -4.28
C THR A 58 -38.17 15.69 -5.42
N ALA A 59 -36.92 16.20 -5.51
CA ALA A 59 -36.53 17.11 -6.57
C ALA A 59 -36.63 16.46 -7.96
N ARG A 60 -36.20 15.20 -8.09
CA ARG A 60 -36.36 14.42 -9.33
C ARG A 60 -37.83 14.23 -9.68
N HIS A 61 -38.68 13.86 -8.71
CA HIS A 61 -40.11 13.66 -8.94
C HIS A 61 -40.82 14.90 -9.50
N PHE A 62 -40.37 16.11 -9.11
CA PHE A 62 -40.95 17.37 -9.57
C PHE A 62 -40.18 18.05 -10.72
N GLY A 63 -39.12 17.44 -11.25
CA GLY A 63 -38.30 18.04 -12.32
C GLY A 63 -37.52 19.28 -11.88
N LEU A 64 -37.12 19.34 -10.60
CA LEU A 64 -36.38 20.45 -9.99
C LEU A 64 -34.96 20.01 -9.53
N LEU A 65 -34.47 18.90 -10.06
CA LEU A 65 -33.17 18.31 -9.67
C LEU A 65 -32.01 19.26 -9.99
N THR A 66 -31.96 19.79 -11.21
CA THR A 66 -30.89 20.71 -11.65
C THR A 66 -30.87 22.00 -10.84
N ASP A 67 -32.02 22.57 -10.50
CA ASP A 67 -32.10 23.77 -9.66
C ASP A 67 -31.58 23.51 -8.25
N LEU A 68 -31.93 22.36 -7.68
CA LEU A 68 -31.43 21.93 -6.37
C LEU A 68 -29.92 21.70 -6.40
N GLU A 69 -29.39 20.98 -7.39
CA GLU A 69 -27.95 20.73 -7.49
C GLU A 69 -27.15 22.02 -7.64
N ILE A 70 -27.64 23.00 -8.41
CA ILE A 70 -26.97 24.30 -8.53
C ILE A 70 -26.95 25.03 -7.19
N LEU A 71 -28.04 24.98 -6.42
CA LEU A 71 -28.08 25.50 -5.05
C LEU A 71 -27.06 24.80 -4.16
N CYS A 72 -27.00 23.47 -4.19
CA CYS A 72 -26.06 22.65 -3.42
C CYS A 72 -24.60 23.00 -3.76
N ARG A 73 -24.24 23.01 -5.05
CA ARG A 73 -22.89 23.36 -5.53
C ARG A 73 -22.50 24.76 -5.07
N ARG A 74 -23.39 25.75 -5.20
CA ARG A 74 -23.14 27.12 -4.75
C ARG A 74 -22.87 27.17 -3.25
N ARG A 75 -23.72 26.54 -2.42
CA ARG A 75 -23.54 26.51 -0.97
C ARG A 75 -22.28 25.76 -0.54
N ALA A 76 -21.93 24.67 -1.21
CA ALA A 76 -20.71 23.93 -0.96
C ALA A 76 -19.45 24.74 -1.27
N ILE A 77 -19.40 25.39 -2.44
CA ILE A 77 -18.26 26.24 -2.84
C ILE A 77 -18.12 27.42 -1.87
N GLN A 78 -19.23 28.08 -1.52
CA GLN A 78 -19.22 29.18 -0.55
C GLN A 78 -18.72 28.73 0.82
N GLY A 79 -19.28 27.64 1.36
CA GLY A 79 -18.86 27.10 2.65
C GLY A 79 -17.39 26.68 2.68
N PHE A 80 -16.89 26.08 1.60
CA PHE A 80 -15.48 25.70 1.49
C PHE A 80 -14.55 26.91 1.56
N CYS A 81 -14.87 27.98 0.83
CA CYS A 81 -14.11 29.23 0.83
C CYS A 81 -14.22 29.99 2.16
N GLU A 82 -15.41 30.05 2.76
CA GLU A 82 -15.66 30.71 4.06
C GLU A 82 -14.85 30.08 5.20
N GLN A 83 -14.69 28.76 5.18
CA GLN A 83 -13.87 28.04 6.16
C GLN A 83 -12.37 28.05 5.83
N ALA A 84 -11.98 28.63 4.68
CA ALA A 84 -10.61 28.63 4.17
C ALA A 84 -9.97 27.23 4.13
N PHE A 85 -10.74 26.22 3.70
CA PHE A 85 -10.20 24.87 3.57
C PHE A 85 -9.12 24.80 2.49
N GLU A 86 -8.07 24.04 2.79
CA GLU A 86 -7.05 23.64 1.85
C GLU A 86 -7.39 22.28 1.21
N GLY A 87 -6.79 21.99 0.06
CA GLY A 87 -7.03 20.74 -0.68
C GLY A 87 -8.17 20.83 -1.69
N GLN A 88 -8.73 19.67 -2.03
CA GLN A 88 -9.77 19.52 -3.05
C GLN A 88 -11.18 19.52 -2.46
N LEU A 89 -12.15 20.07 -3.19
CA LEU A 89 -13.57 20.03 -2.88
C LEU A 89 -14.27 18.99 -3.76
N PHE A 90 -14.80 17.93 -3.16
CA PHE A 90 -15.58 16.90 -3.86
C PHE A 90 -17.06 17.30 -3.86
N LEU A 91 -17.63 17.42 -5.06
CA LEU A 91 -19.01 17.82 -5.30
C LEU A 91 -19.80 16.67 -5.93
N ASN A 92 -20.75 16.16 -5.18
CA ASN A 92 -21.74 15.20 -5.65
C ASN A 92 -22.59 15.76 -6.79
N VAL A 93 -22.63 15.04 -7.91
CA VAL A 93 -23.37 15.37 -9.13
C VAL A 93 -24.08 14.15 -9.69
N SER A 94 -25.36 14.30 -10.06
CA SER A 94 -26.07 13.26 -10.79
C SER A 94 -25.72 13.31 -12.30
N PRO A 95 -25.54 12.14 -12.95
CA PRO A 95 -25.36 12.07 -14.41
C PRO A 95 -26.50 12.75 -15.19
N GLU A 96 -27.73 12.66 -14.69
CA GLU A 96 -28.92 13.28 -15.31
C GLU A 96 -28.76 14.81 -15.44
N SER A 97 -28.25 15.47 -14.38
CA SER A 97 -28.05 16.92 -14.40
C SER A 97 -26.98 17.35 -15.42
N LEU A 98 -25.98 16.50 -15.69
CA LEU A 98 -24.94 16.76 -16.69
C LEU A 98 -25.44 16.66 -18.13
N LEU A 99 -26.50 15.88 -18.36
CA LEU A 99 -27.02 15.56 -19.69
C LEU A 99 -28.21 16.43 -20.13
N GLU A 100 -28.79 17.23 -19.23
CA GLU A 100 -29.91 18.10 -19.56
C GLU A 100 -29.53 19.17 -20.61
N GLN A 101 -30.31 19.27 -21.69
CA GLN A 101 -30.08 20.23 -22.78
C GLN A 101 -30.11 21.71 -22.34
N GLN A 102 -30.69 22.00 -21.17
CA GLN A 102 -30.72 23.35 -20.57
C GLN A 102 -29.55 23.60 -19.61
N HIS A 103 -28.64 22.63 -19.42
CA HIS A 103 -27.45 22.84 -18.62
C HIS A 103 -26.48 23.73 -19.40
N TYR A 104 -26.59 25.04 -19.18
CA TYR A 104 -25.65 26.00 -19.74
C TYR A 104 -24.24 25.66 -19.24
N PRO A 105 -23.31 25.25 -20.13
CA PRO A 105 -21.96 24.95 -19.72
C PRO A 105 -21.34 26.17 -19.03
N GLY A 106 -20.66 25.93 -17.90
CA GLY A 106 -19.94 26.97 -17.18
C GLY A 106 -20.69 27.64 -16.01
N ARG A 107 -21.88 27.21 -15.60
CA ARG A 107 -22.50 27.72 -14.35
C ARG A 107 -21.66 27.44 -13.11
N THR A 108 -21.18 26.20 -12.93
CA THR A 108 -20.25 25.86 -11.84
C THR A 108 -18.98 26.70 -11.94
N LEU A 109 -18.42 26.86 -13.15
CA LEU A 109 -17.25 27.70 -13.38
C LEU A 109 -17.49 29.18 -13.03
N ALA A 110 -18.69 29.71 -13.30
CA ALA A 110 -19.06 31.07 -12.92
C ALA A 110 -19.15 31.24 -11.39
N ILE A 111 -19.70 30.24 -10.69
CA ILE A 111 -19.73 30.20 -9.22
C ILE A 111 -18.31 30.18 -8.66
N LEU A 112 -17.43 29.33 -9.21
CA LEU A 112 -16.02 29.27 -8.82
C LEU A 112 -15.29 30.60 -9.01
N LYS A 113 -15.48 31.25 -10.17
CA LYS A 113 -14.90 32.57 -10.46
C LYS A 113 -15.34 33.63 -9.47
N GLN A 114 -16.61 33.60 -9.03
CA GLN A 114 -17.12 34.53 -8.02
C GLN A 114 -16.53 34.26 -6.63
N ALA A 115 -16.29 33.00 -6.30
CA ALA A 115 -15.70 32.58 -5.02
C ALA A 115 -14.17 32.69 -4.98
N GLY A 116 -13.50 32.87 -6.13
CA GLY A 116 -12.04 32.88 -6.23
C GLY A 116 -11.40 31.49 -6.15
N LEU A 117 -12.17 30.42 -6.30
CA LEU A 117 -11.69 29.04 -6.29
C LEU A 117 -11.28 28.60 -7.70
N LYS A 118 -10.17 27.87 -7.84
CA LYS A 118 -9.74 27.37 -9.14
C LYS A 118 -10.43 26.03 -9.49
N PRO A 119 -10.69 25.74 -10.77
CA PRO A 119 -11.35 24.49 -11.17
C PRO A 119 -10.58 23.21 -10.82
N ASP A 120 -9.25 23.25 -10.80
CA ASP A 120 -8.36 22.14 -10.43
C ASP A 120 -8.45 21.74 -8.95
N GLN A 121 -9.04 22.61 -8.12
CA GLN A 121 -9.36 22.33 -6.72
C GLN A 121 -10.71 21.65 -6.55
N VAL A 122 -11.45 21.36 -7.62
CA VAL A 122 -12.79 20.78 -7.54
C VAL A 122 -12.85 19.45 -8.27
N VAL A 123 -13.41 18.46 -7.57
CA VAL A 123 -13.66 17.11 -8.09
C VAL A 123 -15.16 16.93 -8.26
N ILE A 124 -15.59 16.56 -9.47
CA ILE A 124 -16.97 16.22 -9.76
C ILE A 124 -17.17 14.73 -9.51
N GLU A 125 -18.01 14.42 -8.55
CA GLU A 125 -18.28 13.06 -8.09
C GLU A 125 -19.59 12.54 -8.66
N LEU A 126 -19.51 11.45 -9.42
CA LEU A 126 -20.67 10.86 -10.10
C LEU A 126 -21.36 9.84 -9.21
N THR A 127 -22.60 10.14 -8.83
CA THR A 127 -23.45 9.26 -8.03
C THR A 127 -24.16 8.19 -8.89
N GLU A 128 -24.24 6.93 -8.43
CA GLU A 128 -24.76 5.79 -9.22
C GLU A 128 -26.29 5.60 -9.13
N HIS A 129 -27.04 6.52 -8.52
CA HIS A 129 -28.47 6.30 -8.21
C HIS A 129 -29.45 6.22 -9.40
N SER A 130 -28.98 6.35 -10.65
CA SER A 130 -29.82 6.24 -11.84
C SER A 130 -29.13 5.50 -12.99
N PRO A 131 -29.86 4.67 -13.78
CA PRO A 131 -29.32 4.02 -14.96
C PRO A 131 -28.77 5.04 -15.96
N ILE A 132 -27.53 4.84 -16.40
CA ILE A 132 -26.93 5.68 -17.44
C ILE A 132 -27.20 5.01 -18.80
N ASP A 133 -28.22 5.51 -19.50
CA ASP A 133 -28.63 4.96 -20.79
C ASP A 133 -27.65 5.29 -21.93
N ASN A 134 -26.90 6.41 -21.82
CA ASN A 134 -25.98 6.87 -22.86
C ASN A 134 -24.63 7.34 -22.29
N VAL A 135 -23.71 6.40 -22.13
CA VAL A 135 -22.37 6.66 -21.61
C VAL A 135 -21.56 7.58 -22.53
N GLY A 136 -21.80 7.56 -23.85
CA GLY A 136 -21.08 8.44 -24.79
C GLY A 136 -21.39 9.93 -24.61
N LEU A 137 -22.65 10.28 -24.32
CA LEU A 137 -23.01 11.66 -23.98
C LEU A 137 -22.41 12.07 -22.63
N LEU A 138 -22.43 11.18 -21.64
CA LEU A 138 -21.83 11.43 -20.33
C LEU A 138 -20.32 11.65 -20.45
N GLN A 139 -19.63 10.81 -21.22
CA GLN A 139 -18.21 10.95 -21.52
C GLN A 139 -17.92 12.30 -22.18
N SER A 140 -18.75 12.74 -23.13
CA SER A 140 -18.60 14.04 -23.79
C SER A 140 -18.78 15.21 -22.81
N ALA A 141 -19.77 15.10 -21.91
CA ALA A 141 -19.99 16.10 -20.86
C ALA A 141 -18.79 16.18 -19.91
N LEU A 142 -18.26 15.05 -19.44
CA LEU A 142 -17.13 15.01 -18.53
C LEU A 142 -15.83 15.52 -19.17
N HIS A 143 -15.61 15.27 -20.46
CA HIS A 143 -14.49 15.89 -21.20
C HIS A 143 -14.59 17.41 -21.14
N HIS A 144 -15.78 17.98 -21.28
CA HIS A 144 -15.96 19.42 -21.19
C HIS A 144 -15.63 19.96 -19.78
N TYR A 145 -15.93 19.22 -18.72
CA TYR A 145 -15.51 19.57 -17.36
C TYR A 145 -13.99 19.46 -17.17
N ARG A 146 -13.36 18.41 -17.72
CA ARG A 146 -11.90 18.29 -17.70
C ARG A 146 -11.20 19.43 -18.45
N ASP A 147 -11.73 19.83 -19.61
CA ASP A 147 -11.21 20.97 -20.38
C ASP A 147 -11.29 22.30 -19.60
N MET A 148 -12.24 22.41 -18.66
CA MET A 148 -12.33 23.56 -17.74
C MET A 148 -11.37 23.45 -16.55
N GLY A 149 -10.75 22.30 -16.34
CA GLY A 149 -9.78 22.03 -15.27
C GLY A 149 -10.31 21.20 -14.10
N PHE A 150 -11.56 20.72 -14.13
CA PHE A 150 -12.10 19.86 -13.06
C PHE A 150 -11.52 18.45 -13.13
N SER A 151 -11.41 17.79 -11.98
CA SER A 151 -11.17 16.34 -11.91
C SER A 151 -12.48 15.58 -11.73
N ILE A 152 -12.50 14.30 -12.09
CA ILE A 152 -13.68 13.44 -11.99
C ILE A 152 -13.43 12.32 -10.98
N ALA A 153 -14.44 12.07 -10.13
CA ALA A 153 -14.52 10.92 -9.24
C ALA A 153 -15.71 10.03 -9.61
N LEU A 154 -15.53 8.71 -9.46
CA LEU A 154 -16.62 7.74 -9.49
C LEU A 154 -16.87 7.23 -8.08
N ASP A 155 -18.13 7.34 -7.63
CA ASP A 155 -18.57 6.96 -6.29
C ASP A 155 -19.10 5.51 -6.23
N ASP A 156 -19.24 4.95 -5.03
CA ASP A 156 -19.86 3.66 -4.73
C ASP A 156 -19.35 2.44 -5.53
N LEU A 157 -18.04 2.38 -5.84
CA LEU A 157 -17.51 1.30 -6.69
C LEU A 157 -17.72 -0.08 -6.03
N GLY A 158 -18.37 -0.98 -6.78
CA GLY A 158 -18.63 -2.37 -6.39
C GLY A 158 -20.02 -2.60 -5.80
N ALA A 159 -20.81 -1.56 -5.48
CA ALA A 159 -22.19 -1.72 -5.03
C ALA A 159 -23.17 -2.06 -6.17
N GLY A 160 -22.80 -1.79 -7.43
CA GLY A 160 -23.63 -1.99 -8.62
C GLY A 160 -22.91 -2.59 -9.83
N TYR A 161 -23.68 -3.19 -10.75
CA TYR A 161 -23.19 -3.84 -11.98
C TYR A 161 -22.60 -2.87 -13.02
N SER A 162 -22.85 -1.56 -12.91
CA SER A 162 -22.45 -0.57 -13.93
C SER A 162 -21.14 0.15 -13.60
N SER A 163 -20.74 0.18 -12.33
CA SER A 163 -19.57 0.90 -11.83
C SER A 163 -18.25 0.55 -12.54
N LEU A 164 -17.92 -0.73 -12.71
CA LEU A 164 -16.69 -1.15 -13.41
C LEU A 164 -16.69 -0.77 -14.90
N ARG A 165 -17.85 -0.89 -15.56
CA ARG A 165 -17.98 -0.47 -16.96
C ARG A 165 -17.74 1.03 -17.10
N LEU A 166 -18.40 1.83 -16.27
CA LEU A 166 -18.24 3.28 -16.26
C LEU A 166 -16.79 3.68 -15.98
N TRP A 167 -16.12 3.01 -15.04
CA TRP A 167 -14.70 3.26 -14.81
C TRP A 167 -13.88 3.08 -16.09
N THR A 168 -14.03 1.95 -16.78
CA THR A 168 -13.25 1.71 -18.02
C THR A 168 -13.54 2.70 -19.14
N GLU A 169 -14.79 3.17 -19.27
CA GLU A 169 -15.20 4.09 -20.34
C GLU A 169 -14.87 5.57 -20.00
N LEU A 170 -14.98 5.98 -18.72
CA LEU A 170 -14.82 7.36 -18.29
C LEU A 170 -13.40 7.71 -17.83
N GLN A 171 -12.62 6.71 -17.39
CA GLN A 171 -11.24 6.83 -16.89
C GLN A 171 -11.09 8.00 -15.88
N PRO A 172 -11.81 7.99 -14.75
CA PRO A 172 -11.78 9.06 -13.76
C PRO A 172 -10.43 9.16 -13.04
N GLU A 173 -10.10 10.36 -12.58
CA GLU A 173 -8.90 10.64 -11.80
C GLU A 173 -8.99 10.04 -10.39
N PHE A 174 -10.22 9.87 -9.87
CA PHE A 174 -10.52 9.30 -8.56
C PHE A 174 -11.59 8.20 -8.65
N VAL A 175 -11.46 7.19 -7.80
CA VAL A 175 -12.45 6.12 -7.63
C VAL A 175 -12.61 5.88 -6.15
N LYS A 176 -13.86 5.89 -5.67
CA LYS A 176 -14.17 5.61 -4.27
C LYS A 176 -14.71 4.19 -4.13
N ILE A 177 -14.15 3.44 -3.17
CA ILE A 177 -14.60 2.08 -2.85
C ILE A 177 -15.69 2.18 -1.80
N ASP A 178 -16.86 1.61 -2.11
CA ASP A 178 -18.01 1.63 -1.21
C ASP A 178 -17.69 1.01 0.15
N ARG A 179 -18.31 1.56 1.19
CA ARG A 179 -18.21 1.12 2.58
C ARG A 179 -18.43 -0.38 2.74
N HIS A 180 -19.29 -1.02 1.94
CA HIS A 180 -19.56 -2.45 2.03
C HIS A 180 -18.29 -3.31 1.96
N PHE A 181 -17.30 -2.92 1.15
CA PHE A 181 -16.04 -3.66 0.98
C PHE A 181 -15.00 -3.31 2.04
N ILE A 182 -15.16 -2.20 2.72
CA ILE A 182 -14.24 -1.71 3.75
C ILE A 182 -14.62 -2.21 5.13
N ASP A 183 -15.91 -2.21 5.46
CA ASP A 183 -16.44 -2.68 6.74
C ASP A 183 -15.99 -4.12 7.03
N GLY A 184 -15.21 -4.32 8.10
CA GLY A 184 -14.71 -5.62 8.50
C GLY A 184 -13.65 -6.25 7.57
N ILE A 185 -13.03 -5.49 6.65
CA ILE A 185 -12.02 -6.00 5.70
C ILE A 185 -10.85 -6.73 6.39
N HIS A 186 -10.50 -6.33 7.61
CA HIS A 186 -9.42 -6.93 8.40
C HIS A 186 -9.67 -8.39 8.81
N ARG A 187 -10.91 -8.90 8.69
CA ARG A 187 -11.27 -10.29 8.99
C ARG A 187 -11.62 -11.10 7.75
N ASP A 188 -11.82 -10.45 6.62
CA ASP A 188 -12.38 -11.07 5.43
C ASP A 188 -11.33 -11.13 4.30
N PRO A 189 -10.79 -12.32 3.98
CA PRO A 189 -9.82 -12.47 2.89
C PRO A 189 -10.43 -12.16 1.52
N MET A 190 -11.73 -12.41 1.30
CA MET A 190 -12.37 -12.13 0.02
C MET A 190 -12.51 -10.63 -0.23
N LYS A 191 -12.85 -9.85 0.81
CA LYS A 191 -12.85 -8.38 0.71
C LYS A 191 -11.46 -7.83 0.40
N ARG A 192 -10.41 -8.40 1.01
CA ARG A 192 -9.00 -8.05 0.72
C ARG A 192 -8.64 -8.34 -0.74
N GLU A 193 -8.96 -9.51 -1.27
CA GLU A 193 -8.70 -9.84 -2.68
C GLU A 193 -9.46 -8.92 -3.65
N PHE A 194 -10.72 -8.59 -3.33
CA PHE A 194 -11.52 -7.67 -4.13
C PHE A 194 -10.90 -6.26 -4.16
N VAL A 195 -10.63 -5.68 -2.99
CA VAL A 195 -9.98 -4.36 -2.90
C VAL A 195 -8.59 -4.36 -3.54
N GLY A 196 -7.82 -5.45 -3.39
CA GLY A 196 -6.55 -5.63 -4.09
C GLY A 196 -6.68 -5.60 -5.60
N SER A 197 -7.71 -6.23 -6.15
CA SER A 197 -8.03 -6.20 -7.59
C SER A 197 -8.39 -4.79 -8.07
N ILE A 198 -9.19 -4.05 -7.29
CA ILE A 198 -9.50 -2.64 -7.56
C ILE A 198 -8.22 -1.79 -7.59
N LEU A 199 -7.32 -1.97 -6.62
CA LEU A 199 -6.05 -1.23 -6.57
C LEU A 199 -5.16 -1.52 -7.78
N ASN A 200 -5.11 -2.78 -8.23
CA ASN A 200 -4.37 -3.14 -9.44
C ASN A 200 -4.96 -2.47 -10.70
N MET A 201 -6.29 -2.42 -10.80
CA MET A 201 -6.95 -1.73 -11.90
C MET A 201 -6.71 -0.21 -11.85
N ALA A 202 -6.73 0.39 -10.67
CA ALA A 202 -6.44 1.81 -10.47
C ALA A 202 -5.01 2.19 -10.86
N LYS A 203 -4.03 1.34 -10.55
CA LYS A 203 -2.65 1.52 -11.03
C LYS A 203 -2.59 1.52 -12.56
N ALA A 204 -3.31 0.61 -13.21
CA ALA A 204 -3.35 0.53 -14.68
C ALA A 204 -4.06 1.74 -15.32
N SER A 205 -5.17 2.21 -14.74
CA SER A 205 -5.93 3.37 -15.22
C SER A 205 -5.36 4.72 -14.77
N ARG A 206 -4.35 4.72 -13.88
CA ARG A 206 -3.83 5.93 -13.21
C ARG A 206 -4.91 6.69 -12.45
N SER A 207 -5.83 5.97 -11.81
CA SER A 207 -6.82 6.54 -10.90
C SER A 207 -6.31 6.49 -9.45
N HIS A 208 -6.65 7.48 -8.63
CA HIS A 208 -6.44 7.39 -7.18
C HIS A 208 -7.63 6.69 -6.54
N VAL A 209 -7.35 5.81 -5.58
CA VAL A 209 -8.39 5.08 -4.84
C VAL A 209 -8.64 5.77 -3.50
N ILE A 210 -9.91 6.00 -3.18
CA ILE A 210 -10.36 6.47 -1.89
C ILE A 210 -11.16 5.35 -1.24
N ALA A 211 -10.73 4.86 -0.08
CA ALA A 211 -11.53 3.88 0.68
C ALA A 211 -12.49 4.60 1.63
N GLU A 212 -13.77 4.24 1.56
CA GLU A 212 -14.82 4.86 2.37
C GLU A 212 -15.29 4.03 3.55
N GLY A 213 -15.88 4.71 4.53
CA GLY A 213 -16.57 4.06 5.62
C GLY A 213 -15.65 3.42 6.65
N ILE A 214 -14.40 3.91 6.78
CA ILE A 214 -13.48 3.45 7.83
C ILE A 214 -14.05 3.82 9.21
N GLU A 215 -14.29 2.80 10.04
CA GLU A 215 -14.80 2.97 11.39
C GLU A 215 -13.84 2.39 12.45
N LEU A 216 -12.90 1.53 12.04
CA LEU A 216 -11.95 0.86 12.93
C LEU A 216 -10.48 1.09 12.53
N PRO A 217 -9.54 1.17 13.51
CA PRO A 217 -8.11 1.29 13.22
C PRO A 217 -7.51 0.02 12.58
N GLU A 218 -8.12 -1.15 12.77
CA GLU A 218 -7.72 -2.39 12.10
C GLU A 218 -7.98 -2.33 10.59
N GLU A 219 -9.11 -1.74 10.18
CA GLU A 219 -9.45 -1.57 8.76
C GLU A 219 -8.45 -0.65 8.07
N LEU A 220 -8.11 0.47 8.73
CA LEU A 220 -7.12 1.41 8.24
C LEU A 220 -5.75 0.74 8.02
N ARG A 221 -5.26 -0.03 9.01
CA ARG A 221 -3.96 -0.73 8.90
C ARG A 221 -3.91 -1.69 7.72
N VAL A 222 -4.99 -2.43 7.49
CA VAL A 222 -5.06 -3.35 6.34
C VAL A 222 -5.06 -2.58 5.03
N LEU A 223 -5.84 -1.50 4.92
CA LEU A 223 -5.88 -0.66 3.72
C LEU A 223 -4.52 0.00 3.41
N GLU A 224 -3.81 0.49 4.44
CA GLU A 224 -2.45 1.03 4.31
C GLU A 224 -1.46 -0.03 3.81
N GLY A 225 -1.51 -1.25 4.38
CA GLY A 225 -0.69 -2.38 3.96
C GLY A 225 -0.93 -2.76 2.49
N MET A 226 -2.19 -2.69 2.04
CA MET A 226 -2.59 -2.94 0.66
C MET A 226 -2.18 -1.81 -0.31
N GLY A 227 -1.84 -0.62 0.20
CA GLY A 227 -1.43 0.54 -0.59
C GLY A 227 -2.57 1.47 -0.98
N VAL A 228 -3.62 1.56 -0.16
CA VAL A 228 -4.64 2.62 -0.26
C VAL A 228 -4.10 3.87 0.41
N ASP A 229 -3.88 4.92 -0.39
CA ASP A 229 -3.27 6.15 0.10
C ASP A 229 -4.30 7.14 0.68
N TRP A 230 -5.53 7.16 0.16
CA TRP A 230 -6.56 8.13 0.50
C TRP A 230 -7.77 7.44 1.15
N VAL A 231 -8.25 8.01 2.24
CA VAL A 231 -9.24 7.37 3.10
C VAL A 231 -10.25 8.35 3.67
N GLN A 232 -11.47 7.88 3.90
CA GLN A 232 -12.57 8.63 4.49
C GLN A 232 -13.40 7.71 5.39
N GLY A 233 -13.88 8.22 6.53
CA GLY A 233 -14.68 7.43 7.45
C GLY A 233 -14.88 8.08 8.80
N TYR A 234 -15.83 7.56 9.60
CA TYR A 234 -16.18 8.13 10.90
C TYR A 234 -15.07 8.00 11.95
N TRP A 235 -14.16 7.03 11.79
CA TRP A 235 -12.98 6.93 12.64
C TRP A 235 -12.08 8.17 12.52
N LEU A 236 -11.97 8.70 11.30
CA LEU A 236 -11.17 9.87 10.97
C LEU A 236 -11.94 11.15 11.33
N GLY A 237 -13.16 11.29 10.82
CA GLY A 237 -14.02 12.43 11.08
C GLY A 237 -15.42 12.24 10.50
N ARG A 238 -16.43 12.68 11.24
CA ARG A 238 -17.83 12.71 10.75
C ARG A 238 -18.06 13.97 9.91
N PRO A 239 -19.07 13.98 9.02
CA PRO A 239 -19.46 15.18 8.30
C PRO A 239 -19.91 16.29 9.26
N GLU A 240 -19.24 17.44 9.21
CA GLU A 240 -19.51 18.60 10.07
C GLU A 240 -19.35 19.91 9.29
N PRO A 241 -19.94 21.03 9.70
CA PRO A 241 -19.80 22.30 8.97
C PRO A 241 -18.35 22.84 8.93
N ALA A 242 -17.56 22.55 9.96
CA ALA A 242 -16.19 23.03 10.13
C ALA A 242 -15.30 21.98 10.82
N PRO A 243 -14.84 20.93 10.11
CA PRO A 243 -14.05 19.83 10.68
C PRO A 243 -12.65 20.21 11.25
N VAL A 244 -12.27 21.50 11.22
CA VAL A 244 -10.93 22.03 11.58
C VAL A 244 -10.49 21.68 13.00
N ALA A 245 -11.41 21.59 13.96
CA ALA A 245 -11.08 21.32 15.37
C ALA A 245 -10.56 19.88 15.62
N SER A 246 -10.78 18.95 14.68
CA SER A 246 -10.46 17.53 14.83
C SER A 246 -9.16 17.09 14.13
N VAL A 247 -8.52 17.97 13.34
CA VAL A 247 -7.38 17.60 12.48
C VAL A 247 -6.19 17.10 13.30
N GLY A 248 -5.83 17.78 14.40
CA GLY A 248 -4.73 17.36 15.26
C GLY A 248 -4.96 15.98 15.90
N THR A 249 -6.17 15.74 16.40
CA THR A 249 -6.55 14.43 16.97
C THR A 249 -6.64 13.35 15.90
N MET A 250 -7.12 13.68 14.70
CA MET A 250 -7.21 12.76 13.56
C MET A 250 -5.83 12.34 13.06
N LEU A 251 -4.91 13.29 12.88
CA LEU A 251 -3.53 13.00 12.47
C LEU A 251 -2.77 12.23 13.56
N ALA A 252 -3.03 12.48 14.84
CA ALA A 252 -2.47 11.69 15.92
C ALA A 252 -2.90 10.21 15.87
N LYS A 253 -4.14 9.92 15.42
CA LYS A 253 -4.61 8.53 15.22
C LYS A 253 -3.89 7.79 14.08
N LEU A 254 -3.24 8.50 13.16
CA LEU A 254 -2.45 7.93 12.06
C LEU A 254 -1.00 7.61 12.46
N ASN A 255 -0.63 7.84 13.73
CA ASN A 255 0.67 7.47 14.28
C ASN A 255 0.51 6.30 15.26
N PRO A 256 0.37 5.04 14.80
CA PRO A 256 0.80 3.92 15.62
C PRO A 256 2.33 4.01 15.78
N GLU A 257 2.84 3.73 16.97
CA GLU A 257 4.28 3.60 17.25
C GLU A 257 4.92 2.80 16.11
N GLU A 258 5.78 3.47 15.32
CA GLU A 258 6.50 2.83 14.24
C GLU A 258 7.36 1.74 14.88
N SER A 259 7.00 0.48 14.62
CA SER A 259 7.91 -0.64 14.87
C SER A 259 9.17 -0.31 14.09
N GLU A 260 10.23 0.08 14.80
CA GLU A 260 11.55 0.41 14.27
C GLU A 260 12.13 -0.80 13.55
N THR A 261 11.65 -1.12 12.36
CA THR A 261 12.47 -1.81 11.39
C THR A 261 13.56 -0.81 11.02
N LYS A 262 14.71 -0.91 11.71
CA LYS A 262 15.97 -0.26 11.38
C LYS A 262 16.46 -0.75 10.03
N ASP A 263 15.68 -0.49 8.98
CA ASP A 263 16.13 -0.63 7.63
C ASP A 263 17.07 0.56 7.39
N ARG A 264 18.32 0.27 7.02
CA ARG A 264 19.32 1.31 6.69
C ARG A 264 18.92 1.95 5.35
N GLY A 265 17.83 2.72 5.35
CA GLY A 265 17.14 3.14 4.13
C GLY A 265 17.57 4.52 3.63
N LEU A 266 17.32 5.56 4.41
CA LEU A 266 17.47 6.96 3.97
C LEU A 266 18.79 7.63 4.35
N HIS A 267 19.47 7.16 5.41
CA HIS A 267 20.71 7.78 5.88
C HIS A 267 21.81 7.78 4.79
N SER A 268 21.87 6.74 3.96
CA SER A 268 22.81 6.66 2.82
C SER A 268 22.43 7.57 1.64
N LEU A 269 21.21 8.10 1.64
CA LEU A 269 20.66 8.94 0.58
C LEU A 269 20.72 10.44 0.91
N VAL A 270 21.17 10.80 2.12
CA VAL A 270 21.32 12.19 2.53
C VAL A 270 22.46 12.84 1.75
N ILE A 271 22.11 13.91 1.04
CA ILE A 271 23.05 14.80 0.37
C ILE A 271 23.28 15.98 1.32
N PRO A 272 24.47 16.10 1.93
CA PRO A 272 24.75 17.15 2.89
C PRO A 272 24.88 18.50 2.17
N VAL A 273 23.83 19.31 2.26
CA VAL A 273 23.77 20.67 1.73
C VAL A 273 23.20 21.57 2.81
N ASN A 274 23.92 22.61 3.23
CA ASN A 274 23.37 23.55 4.22
C ASN A 274 22.10 24.21 3.67
N GLY A 275 21.05 24.35 4.47
CA GLY A 275 19.90 25.16 4.05
C GLY A 275 20.26 26.65 3.93
N VAL A 276 19.27 27.45 3.57
CA VAL A 276 19.32 28.93 3.65
C VAL A 276 18.28 29.40 4.66
N HIS A 277 18.57 30.43 5.42
CA HIS A 277 17.62 30.99 6.37
C HIS A 277 16.50 31.76 5.64
N VAL A 278 15.28 31.75 6.16
CA VAL A 278 14.09 32.37 5.53
C VAL A 278 14.26 33.87 5.25
N GLU A 279 15.07 34.55 6.06
CA GLU A 279 15.42 35.97 5.93
C GLU A 279 16.64 36.26 5.03
N GLU A 280 17.32 35.23 4.51
CA GLU A 280 18.42 35.44 3.56
C GLU A 280 17.91 36.10 2.27
N ARG A 281 18.74 36.96 1.68
CA ARG A 281 18.33 37.71 0.49
C ARG A 281 18.37 36.83 -0.74
N VAL A 282 17.40 37.04 -1.63
CA VAL A 282 17.35 36.39 -2.96
C VAL A 282 18.69 36.47 -3.70
N SER A 283 19.40 37.61 -3.63
CA SER A 283 20.73 37.75 -4.26
C SER A 283 21.80 36.80 -3.70
N GLN A 284 21.77 36.52 -2.40
CA GLN A 284 22.73 35.62 -1.75
C GLN A 284 22.46 34.18 -2.16
N VAL A 285 21.17 33.79 -2.22
CA VAL A 285 20.73 32.48 -2.67
C VAL A 285 21.08 32.25 -4.15
N LEU A 286 20.88 33.25 -5.02
CA LEU A 286 21.32 33.19 -6.43
C LEU A 286 22.83 33.03 -6.56
N GLN A 287 23.61 33.80 -5.79
CA GLN A 287 25.06 33.67 -5.78
C GLN A 287 25.51 32.27 -5.38
N ARG A 288 24.80 31.66 -4.42
CA ARG A 288 25.08 30.29 -3.97
C ARG A 288 24.85 29.27 -5.08
N PHE A 289 23.75 29.36 -5.83
CA PHE A 289 23.52 28.51 -7.01
C PHE A 289 24.58 28.72 -8.11
N GLN A 290 25.04 29.96 -8.32
CA GLN A 290 26.10 30.25 -9.28
C GLN A 290 27.46 29.68 -8.86
N GLN A 291 27.77 29.68 -7.56
CA GLN A 291 29.02 29.14 -7.02
C GLN A 291 29.03 27.61 -6.96
N GLN A 292 27.85 26.97 -6.88
CA GLN A 292 27.70 25.52 -6.82
C GLN A 292 26.72 25.03 -7.89
N PRO A 293 27.15 24.88 -9.16
CA PRO A 293 26.28 24.51 -10.27
C PRO A 293 25.62 23.14 -10.15
N SER A 294 26.09 22.28 -9.23
CA SER A 294 25.51 20.98 -8.93
C SER A 294 24.25 21.05 -8.05
N LEU A 295 23.94 22.22 -7.49
CA LEU A 295 22.74 22.43 -6.68
C LEU A 295 21.52 22.71 -7.58
N ASN A 296 20.52 21.84 -7.49
CA ASN A 296 19.23 22.04 -8.15
C ASN A 296 18.24 22.78 -7.25
N SER A 297 18.35 22.58 -5.94
CA SER A 297 17.49 23.21 -4.94
C SER A 297 18.24 23.49 -3.63
N LEU A 298 17.60 24.29 -2.77
CA LEU A 298 18.01 24.57 -1.40
C LEU A 298 16.78 24.54 -0.48
N ALA A 299 16.91 23.92 0.68
CA ALA A 299 15.92 24.02 1.75
C ALA A 299 15.96 25.42 2.39
N VAL A 300 14.79 25.98 2.69
CA VAL A 300 14.64 27.23 3.43
C VAL A 300 14.25 26.89 4.86
N LEU A 301 14.99 27.44 5.81
CA LEU A 301 14.94 27.09 7.23
C LEU A 301 14.54 28.30 8.08
N ASP A 302 13.88 28.05 9.21
CA ASP A 302 13.66 29.05 10.25
C ASP A 302 14.82 29.11 11.27
N ASP A 303 14.63 29.89 12.34
CA ASP A 303 15.62 30.06 13.42
C ASP A 303 15.93 28.76 14.17
N ASP A 304 15.02 27.79 14.17
CA ASP A 304 15.11 26.50 14.87
C ASP A 304 15.62 25.37 13.96
N ASN A 305 16.14 25.70 12.77
CA ASN A 305 16.62 24.74 11.76
C ASN A 305 15.50 23.80 11.26
N VAL A 306 14.24 24.23 11.32
CA VAL A 306 13.09 23.51 10.78
C VAL A 306 12.83 23.96 9.34
N PRO A 307 12.61 23.03 8.40
CA PRO A 307 12.32 23.39 7.02
C PRO A 307 10.94 24.04 6.87
N VAL A 308 10.90 25.21 6.26
CA VAL A 308 9.66 25.99 5.99
C VAL A 308 9.34 26.13 4.50
N GLY A 309 10.22 25.64 3.63
CA GLY A 309 10.02 25.62 2.18
C GLY A 309 11.25 25.18 1.40
N THR A 310 11.15 25.18 0.07
CA THR A 310 12.25 24.91 -0.85
C THR A 310 12.39 26.00 -1.90
N VAL A 311 13.60 26.17 -2.42
CA VAL A 311 13.88 27.07 -3.54
C VAL A 311 14.58 26.29 -4.63
N HIS A 312 14.01 26.29 -5.83
CA HIS A 312 14.58 25.62 -6.99
C HIS A 312 15.37 26.62 -7.84
N CYS A 313 16.58 26.23 -8.24
CA CYS A 313 17.48 27.07 -9.04
C CYS A 313 16.83 27.54 -10.35
N HIS A 314 16.15 26.62 -11.06
CA HIS A 314 15.47 26.93 -12.32
C HIS A 314 14.35 27.97 -12.13
N ALA A 315 13.44 27.73 -11.17
CA ALA A 315 12.31 28.63 -10.89
C ALA A 315 12.79 30.01 -10.44
N LEU A 316 13.78 30.07 -9.53
CA LEU A 316 14.33 31.33 -9.06
C LEU A 316 15.02 32.10 -10.20
N SER A 317 15.84 31.41 -11.00
CA SER A 317 16.53 32.03 -12.15
C SER A 317 15.54 32.55 -13.19
N GLN A 318 14.50 31.78 -13.51
CA GLN A 318 13.45 32.19 -14.45
C GLN A 318 12.67 33.40 -13.93
N ALA A 319 12.37 33.46 -12.63
CA ALA A 319 11.73 34.61 -12.02
C ALA A 319 12.60 35.89 -12.11
N MET A 320 13.93 35.75 -12.03
CA MET A 320 14.88 36.87 -12.16
C MET A 320 15.07 37.36 -13.60
N LEU A 321 14.77 36.55 -14.62
CA LEU A 321 14.87 36.94 -16.02
C LEU A 321 13.74 37.89 -16.47
N LYS A 322 12.69 38.06 -15.65
CA LYS A 322 11.60 39.01 -15.93
C LYS A 322 12.10 40.45 -15.83
N GLN A 323 11.55 41.33 -16.67
CA GLN A 323 11.94 42.75 -16.73
C GLN A 323 11.82 43.41 -15.33
N TYR A 324 12.87 44.11 -14.89
CA TYR A 324 12.99 44.75 -13.57
C TYR A 324 12.98 43.82 -12.34
N ALA A 325 12.85 42.50 -12.51
CA ALA A 325 12.72 41.57 -11.39
C ALA A 325 13.94 41.59 -10.45
N HIS A 326 15.13 41.72 -11.01
CA HIS A 326 16.36 41.79 -10.22
C HIS A 326 16.37 43.02 -9.27
N GLU A 327 15.93 44.19 -9.73
CA GLU A 327 15.87 45.41 -8.89
C GLU A 327 14.78 45.31 -7.81
N LEU A 328 13.67 44.64 -8.13
CA LEU A 328 12.50 44.49 -7.26
C LEU A 328 12.65 43.40 -6.19
N HIS A 329 13.34 42.30 -6.51
CA HIS A 329 13.33 41.09 -5.68
C HIS A 329 14.68 40.74 -5.05
N ALA A 330 15.81 41.16 -5.61
CA ALA A 330 17.13 40.71 -5.14
C ALA A 330 17.41 41.01 -3.65
N ARG A 331 16.85 42.08 -3.10
CA ARG A 331 17.02 42.48 -1.69
C ARG A 331 15.97 41.90 -0.73
N LYS A 332 14.93 41.25 -1.26
CA LYS A 332 13.85 40.70 -0.44
C LYS A 332 14.30 39.38 0.22
N PRO A 333 13.72 39.04 1.37
CA PRO A 333 13.84 37.70 1.97
C PRO A 333 13.45 36.60 0.99
N ILE A 334 14.19 35.50 1.01
CA ILE A 334 13.94 34.34 0.16
C ILE A 334 12.60 33.66 0.50
N GLY A 335 12.11 33.79 1.74
CA GLY A 335 10.81 33.28 2.17
C GLY A 335 9.61 33.77 1.34
N HIS A 336 9.74 34.88 0.61
CA HIS A 336 8.70 35.36 -0.31
C HIS A 336 8.71 34.69 -1.68
N MET A 337 9.76 33.94 -2.01
CA MET A 337 9.97 33.31 -3.31
C MET A 337 10.11 31.79 -3.22
N MET A 338 10.10 31.23 -2.01
CA MET A 338 10.13 29.78 -1.79
C MET A 338 8.82 29.12 -2.18
N ASP A 339 8.90 27.85 -2.59
CA ASP A 339 7.75 26.96 -2.62
C ASP A 339 7.50 26.46 -1.20
N LYS A 340 6.25 26.61 -0.74
CA LYS A 340 5.82 26.15 0.59
C LYS A 340 5.36 24.69 0.57
N ASP A 341 4.97 24.18 -0.60
CA ASP A 341 4.53 22.79 -0.77
C ASP A 341 5.74 21.86 -1.00
N CYS A 342 6.70 21.90 -0.09
CA CYS A 342 7.88 21.06 -0.13
C CYS A 342 7.61 19.68 0.49
N LEU A 343 8.25 18.64 -0.04
CA LEU A 343 8.21 17.31 0.57
C LEU A 343 9.34 17.20 1.59
N ALA A 344 8.99 17.05 2.87
CA ALA A 344 9.92 16.69 3.94
C ALA A 344 9.63 15.27 4.41
N VAL A 345 10.67 14.44 4.49
CA VAL A 345 10.59 13.07 5.01
C VAL A 345 11.52 12.92 6.20
N ASP A 346 11.08 12.15 7.19
CA ASP A 346 11.95 11.80 8.31
C ASP A 346 12.90 10.67 7.90
N VAL A 347 14.16 10.75 8.33
CA VAL A 347 15.24 9.82 7.99
C VAL A 347 14.99 8.39 8.51
N HIS A 348 14.10 8.24 9.51
CA HIS A 348 13.70 6.95 10.07
C HIS A 348 12.61 6.25 9.27
N GLN A 349 11.97 6.93 8.30
CA GLN A 349 10.96 6.32 7.45
C GLN A 349 11.56 5.22 6.56
N SER A 350 10.77 4.19 6.24
CA SER A 350 11.22 3.13 5.34
C SER A 350 11.39 3.64 3.92
N LEU A 351 12.38 3.10 3.20
CA LEU A 351 12.65 3.47 1.81
C LEU A 351 11.43 3.22 0.91
N GLN A 352 10.70 2.13 1.14
CA GLN A 352 9.47 1.80 0.43
C GLN A 352 8.40 2.87 0.61
N ARG A 353 8.19 3.37 1.84
CA ARG A 353 7.25 4.45 2.13
C ARG A 353 7.65 5.73 1.40
N VAL A 354 8.92 6.11 1.47
CA VAL A 354 9.42 7.31 0.78
C VAL A 354 9.27 7.17 -0.74
N SER A 355 9.56 6.02 -1.32
CA SER A 355 9.32 5.83 -2.76
C SER A 355 7.85 5.93 -3.13
N ARG A 356 6.93 5.42 -2.30
CA ARG A 356 5.49 5.60 -2.53
C ARG A 356 5.12 7.08 -2.48
N LEU A 357 5.60 7.83 -1.48
CA LEU A 357 5.43 9.30 -1.36
C LEU A 357 5.92 10.05 -2.61
N LEU A 358 7.10 9.68 -3.10
CA LEU A 358 7.67 10.32 -4.29
C LEU A 358 6.88 9.96 -5.56
N THR A 359 6.43 8.71 -5.67
CA THR A 359 5.67 8.23 -6.85
C THR A 359 4.24 8.78 -6.87
N SER A 360 3.60 8.98 -5.72
CA SER A 360 2.27 9.60 -5.65
C SER A 360 2.31 11.07 -6.09
N ARG A 361 3.36 11.80 -5.71
CA ARG A 361 3.61 13.18 -6.16
C ARG A 361 4.20 13.29 -7.58
N ALA A 362 4.61 12.17 -8.20
CA ALA A 362 5.44 12.13 -9.41
C ALA A 362 4.80 12.62 -10.71
N ARG A 363 3.51 12.99 -10.76
CA ARG A 363 2.87 13.35 -12.04
C ARG A 363 3.39 14.64 -12.67
N GLN A 364 4.11 15.51 -11.93
CA GLN A 364 4.58 16.80 -12.46
C GLN A 364 6.01 17.20 -12.06
N ARG A 365 6.67 16.53 -11.10
CA ARG A 365 7.86 17.08 -10.38
C ARG A 365 8.98 16.06 -10.09
N LEU A 366 9.19 15.05 -10.94
CA LEU A 366 10.20 13.99 -10.73
C LEU A 366 11.65 14.49 -10.56
N GLU A 367 11.95 15.72 -11.00
CA GLU A 367 13.28 16.33 -10.93
C GLU A 367 13.53 17.12 -9.63
N GLU A 368 12.53 17.24 -8.75
CA GLU A 368 12.67 18.01 -7.51
C GLU A 368 13.37 17.18 -6.42
N ASP A 369 14.36 17.78 -5.76
CA ASP A 369 14.92 17.22 -4.53
C ASP A 369 13.88 17.38 -3.40
N PHE A 370 13.89 16.45 -2.45
CA PHE A 370 13.07 16.50 -1.24
C PHE A 370 13.95 16.76 -0.01
N ILE A 371 13.34 17.24 1.06
CA ILE A 371 14.03 17.52 2.33
C ILE A 371 14.06 16.24 3.18
N ILE A 372 15.22 15.92 3.74
CA ILE A 372 15.38 14.89 4.76
C ILE A 372 15.54 15.57 6.11
N THR A 373 14.73 15.13 7.07
CA THR A 373 14.71 15.61 8.45
C THR A 373 15.03 14.49 9.42
N GLN A 374 15.44 14.85 10.63
CA GLN A 374 15.52 13.96 11.76
C GLN A 374 14.87 14.67 12.94
N ASP A 375 13.82 14.08 13.50
CA ASP A 375 13.06 14.68 14.61
C ASP A 375 12.56 16.10 14.29
N GLY A 376 12.17 16.33 13.03
CA GLY A 376 11.70 17.62 12.52
C GLY A 376 12.81 18.63 12.17
N GLN A 377 14.07 18.37 12.54
CA GLN A 377 15.20 19.22 12.18
C GLN A 377 15.77 18.88 10.81
N TYR A 378 16.22 19.89 10.07
CA TYR A 378 16.83 19.70 8.77
C TYR A 378 18.16 18.92 8.85
N LEU A 379 18.26 17.83 8.09
CA LEU A 379 19.45 16.99 7.98
C LEU A 379 20.17 17.16 6.63
N GLY A 380 19.41 17.31 5.54
CA GLY A 380 19.95 17.44 4.19
C GLY A 380 18.88 17.32 3.11
N LEU A 381 19.34 17.14 1.86
CA LEU A 381 18.45 16.89 0.71
C LEU A 381 18.51 15.42 0.29
N GLY A 382 17.44 14.95 -0.34
CA GLY A 382 17.36 13.64 -1.00
C GLY A 382 16.90 13.80 -2.45
N ARG A 383 17.33 12.88 -3.31
CA ARG A 383 16.94 12.85 -4.72
C ARG A 383 16.00 11.70 -5.01
N VAL A 384 14.95 11.97 -5.78
CA VAL A 384 13.98 10.94 -6.21
C VAL A 384 14.69 9.77 -6.90
N ILE A 385 15.61 10.07 -7.81
CA ILE A 385 16.34 9.04 -8.57
C ILE A 385 17.20 8.14 -7.68
N ASP A 386 17.77 8.67 -6.59
CA ASP A 386 18.60 7.88 -5.69
C ASP A 386 17.73 6.91 -4.86
N VAL A 387 16.52 7.34 -4.44
CA VAL A 387 15.53 6.46 -3.80
C VAL A 387 15.07 5.35 -4.75
N LEU A 388 14.67 5.70 -5.99
CA LEU A 388 14.21 4.73 -6.98
C LEU A 388 15.31 3.72 -7.34
N ARG A 389 16.56 4.17 -7.49
CA ARG A 389 17.72 3.28 -7.72
C ARG A 389 17.87 2.31 -6.55
N GLN A 390 17.85 2.79 -5.31
CA GLN A 390 18.05 1.94 -4.14
C GLN A 390 16.91 0.92 -3.96
N ILE A 391 15.65 1.28 -4.26
CA ILE A 391 14.56 0.30 -4.30
C ILE A 391 14.76 -0.72 -5.40
N THR A 392 15.15 -0.28 -6.59
CA THR A 392 15.39 -1.19 -7.72
C THR A 392 16.49 -2.19 -7.36
N GLU A 393 17.59 -1.74 -6.76
CA GLU A 393 18.67 -2.60 -6.27
C GLU A 393 18.18 -3.59 -5.21
N LEU A 394 17.33 -3.15 -4.26
CA LEU A 394 16.72 -4.04 -3.27
C LEU A 394 15.78 -5.06 -3.92
N GLN A 395 14.95 -4.66 -4.88
CA GLN A 395 14.05 -5.56 -5.60
C GLN A 395 14.82 -6.58 -6.43
N VAL A 396 15.88 -6.15 -7.13
CA VAL A 396 16.77 -7.05 -7.88
C VAL A 396 17.44 -8.03 -6.91
N ARG A 397 17.92 -7.56 -5.76
CA ARG A 397 18.53 -8.42 -4.74
C ARG A 397 17.52 -9.44 -4.18
N GLN A 398 16.30 -9.00 -3.85
CA GLN A 398 15.22 -9.88 -3.39
C GLN A 398 14.83 -10.91 -4.45
N ALA A 399 14.68 -10.49 -5.71
CA ALA A 399 14.36 -11.38 -6.82
C ALA A 399 15.51 -12.37 -7.13
N GLN A 400 16.77 -11.95 -6.98
CA GLN A 400 17.93 -12.82 -7.12
C GLN A 400 17.99 -13.91 -6.04
N PHE A 401 17.46 -13.62 -4.85
CA PHE A 401 17.53 -14.52 -3.70
C PHE A 401 16.23 -15.27 -3.43
N ALA A 402 15.16 -15.01 -4.18
CA ALA A 402 13.93 -15.78 -4.14
C ALA A 402 14.06 -17.06 -4.98
N ASN A 403 13.31 -18.09 -4.60
CA ASN A 403 13.17 -19.28 -5.42
C ASN A 403 12.45 -18.93 -6.75
N PRO A 404 13.01 -19.28 -7.92
CA PRO A 404 12.53 -18.79 -9.22
C PRO A 404 11.13 -19.29 -9.59
N LEU A 405 10.68 -20.42 -9.03
CA LEU A 405 9.36 -20.98 -9.28
C LEU A 405 8.33 -20.38 -8.32
N THR A 406 8.57 -20.51 -7.02
CA THR A 406 7.57 -20.18 -5.99
C THR A 406 7.57 -18.72 -5.55
N LEU A 407 8.61 -17.96 -5.92
CA LEU A 407 8.89 -16.59 -5.48
C LEU A 407 9.01 -16.44 -3.96
N LEU A 408 9.08 -17.54 -3.22
CA LEU A 408 9.35 -17.52 -1.79
C LEU A 408 10.81 -17.13 -1.53
N PRO A 409 11.11 -16.49 -0.38
CA PRO A 409 12.46 -16.22 0.06
C PRO A 409 13.35 -17.48 -0.02
N GLY A 410 14.54 -17.38 -0.62
CA GLY A 410 15.50 -18.47 -0.72
C GLY A 410 16.54 -18.46 0.40
N ASN A 411 17.63 -19.20 0.19
CA ASN A 411 18.62 -19.52 1.24
C ASN A 411 19.21 -18.30 1.97
N ILE A 412 19.47 -17.20 1.26
CA ILE A 412 20.06 -15.99 1.86
C ILE A 412 19.06 -15.34 2.82
N SER A 413 17.80 -15.16 2.39
CA SER A 413 16.75 -14.58 3.24
C SER A 413 16.36 -15.49 4.41
N ILE A 414 16.44 -16.81 4.21
CA ILE A 414 16.31 -17.79 5.31
C ILE A 414 17.41 -17.53 6.34
N GLN A 415 18.66 -17.43 5.91
CA GLN A 415 19.79 -17.20 6.81
C GLN A 415 19.68 -15.87 7.57
N GLU A 416 19.28 -14.79 6.89
CA GLU A 416 19.00 -13.49 7.53
C GLU A 416 17.84 -13.55 8.53
N CYS A 417 16.83 -14.39 8.30
CA CYS A 417 15.77 -14.63 9.29
C CYS A 417 16.32 -15.32 10.54
N LEU A 418 17.11 -16.39 10.36
CA LEU A 418 17.70 -17.12 11.48
C LEU A 418 18.68 -16.27 12.29
N ASP A 419 19.51 -15.46 11.63
CA ASP A 419 20.42 -14.52 12.30
C ASP A 419 19.65 -13.50 13.14
N ARG A 420 18.50 -13.00 12.64
CA ARG A 420 17.63 -12.07 13.39
C ARG A 420 16.95 -12.73 14.60
N LEU A 421 16.54 -13.99 14.50
CA LEU A 421 15.97 -14.72 15.64
C LEU A 421 17.00 -14.86 16.76
N LEU A 422 18.23 -15.25 16.40
CA LEU A 422 19.34 -15.38 17.33
C LEU A 422 19.72 -14.04 17.96
N SER A 423 19.94 -13.00 17.15
CA SER A 423 20.40 -11.70 17.65
C SER A 423 19.42 -11.04 18.62
N ASN A 424 18.13 -11.32 18.47
CA ASN A 424 17.05 -10.73 19.28
C ASN A 424 16.56 -11.65 20.40
N GLY A 425 17.14 -12.85 20.57
CA GLY A 425 16.74 -13.81 21.61
C GLY A 425 15.28 -14.24 21.50
N LEU A 426 14.79 -14.51 20.29
CA LEU A 426 13.38 -14.82 20.04
C LEU A 426 13.14 -16.33 20.08
N THR A 427 12.14 -16.76 20.85
CA THR A 427 11.65 -18.14 20.82
C THR A 427 10.92 -18.43 19.51
N ALA A 428 11.23 -19.57 18.87
CA ALA A 428 10.61 -19.97 17.61
C ALA A 428 10.64 -21.49 17.40
N HIS A 429 9.83 -21.99 16.47
CA HIS A 429 9.86 -23.36 15.98
C HIS A 429 10.28 -23.36 14.52
N LEU A 430 11.48 -23.87 14.24
CA LEU A 430 12.01 -24.00 12.88
C LEU A 430 11.52 -25.32 12.31
N CYS A 431 10.60 -25.25 11.36
CA CYS A 431 9.99 -26.39 10.70
C CYS A 431 10.63 -26.55 9.31
N TYR A 432 11.46 -27.57 9.16
CA TYR A 432 12.03 -28.00 7.90
C TYR A 432 11.08 -29.00 7.24
N ILE A 433 10.57 -28.68 6.05
CA ILE A 433 9.48 -29.41 5.39
C ILE A 433 9.99 -30.01 4.09
N ASP A 434 9.63 -31.25 3.82
CA ASP A 434 10.02 -32.00 2.63
C ASP A 434 8.84 -32.81 2.07
N LEU A 435 8.75 -32.92 0.75
CA LEU A 435 7.75 -33.72 0.04
C LEU A 435 8.21 -35.18 -0.17
N ASP A 436 7.49 -36.10 0.45
CA ASP A 436 7.76 -37.53 0.28
C ASP A 436 7.37 -38.00 -1.13
N SER A 437 8.21 -38.83 -1.75
CA SER A 437 7.95 -39.42 -3.07
C SER A 437 7.75 -38.42 -4.22
N PHE A 438 8.28 -37.19 -4.09
CA PHE A 438 8.12 -36.15 -5.11
C PHE A 438 8.77 -36.48 -6.46
N LYS A 439 9.97 -37.06 -6.46
CA LYS A 439 10.62 -37.49 -7.70
C LYS A 439 9.80 -38.56 -8.46
N PRO A 440 9.38 -39.68 -7.84
CA PRO A 440 8.45 -40.63 -8.46
C PRO A 440 7.17 -39.99 -9.00
N PHE A 441 6.62 -39.01 -8.29
CA PHE A 441 5.46 -38.25 -8.78
C PHE A 441 5.77 -37.53 -10.09
N ASN A 442 6.89 -36.81 -10.16
CA ASN A 442 7.32 -36.13 -11.39
C ASN A 442 7.59 -37.10 -12.54
N ASP A 443 8.14 -38.28 -12.26
CA ASP A 443 8.40 -39.30 -13.27
C ASP A 443 7.10 -39.85 -13.90
N VAL A 444 5.98 -39.83 -13.17
CA VAL A 444 4.66 -40.31 -13.64
C VAL A 444 3.79 -39.20 -14.22
N TYR A 445 3.79 -38.02 -13.60
CA TYR A 445 2.87 -36.91 -13.91
C TYR A 445 3.52 -35.77 -14.70
N GLY A 446 4.85 -35.78 -14.83
CA GLY A 446 5.62 -34.73 -15.48
C GLY A 446 5.90 -33.53 -14.57
N TYR A 447 6.97 -32.81 -14.89
CA TYR A 447 7.44 -31.65 -14.12
C TYR A 447 6.42 -30.52 -14.01
N GLY A 448 5.56 -30.29 -15.02
CA GLY A 448 4.53 -29.25 -14.93
C GLY A 448 3.53 -29.48 -13.79
N LYS A 449 3.11 -30.73 -13.57
CA LYS A 449 2.29 -31.08 -12.40
C LYS A 449 3.09 -31.05 -11.10
N GLY A 450 4.38 -31.35 -11.15
CA GLY A 450 5.30 -31.13 -10.03
C GLY A 450 5.36 -29.67 -9.61
N ASP A 451 5.47 -28.76 -10.57
CA ASP A 451 5.49 -27.32 -10.34
C ASP A 451 4.16 -26.85 -9.71
N GLU A 452 3.02 -27.39 -10.16
CA GLU A 452 1.71 -27.14 -9.53
C GLU A 452 1.68 -27.57 -8.04
N VAL A 453 2.30 -28.71 -7.70
CA VAL A 453 2.44 -29.15 -6.29
C VAL A 453 3.29 -28.14 -5.50
N LEU A 454 4.44 -27.72 -6.02
CA LEU A 454 5.35 -26.80 -5.34
C LEU A 454 4.73 -25.42 -5.16
N LEU A 455 4.04 -24.90 -6.19
CA LEU A 455 3.33 -23.63 -6.14
C LEU A 455 2.16 -23.67 -5.16
N GLY A 456 1.38 -24.76 -5.17
CA GLY A 456 0.26 -24.94 -4.24
C GLY A 456 0.74 -25.07 -2.79
N LEU A 457 1.80 -25.84 -2.53
CA LEU A 457 2.40 -25.93 -1.20
C LEU A 457 2.93 -24.57 -0.73
N ALA A 458 3.60 -23.81 -1.60
CA ALA A 458 4.08 -22.47 -1.29
C ALA A 458 2.95 -21.50 -0.90
N HIS A 459 1.78 -21.63 -1.52
CA HIS A 459 0.59 -20.86 -1.15
C HIS A 459 0.05 -21.27 0.22
N ILE A 460 -0.13 -22.57 0.45
CA ILE A 460 -0.62 -23.13 1.71
C ILE A 460 0.30 -22.73 2.88
N LEU A 461 1.62 -22.81 2.68
CA LEU A 461 2.60 -22.40 3.69
C LEU A 461 2.47 -20.93 4.05
N ARG A 462 2.24 -20.07 3.05
CA ARG A 462 2.07 -18.63 3.24
C ARG A 462 0.80 -18.30 4.01
N ASP A 463 -0.30 -19.00 3.72
CA ASP A 463 -1.59 -18.81 4.41
C ASP A 463 -1.56 -19.30 5.86
N CYS A 464 -0.64 -20.22 6.19
CA CYS A 464 -0.43 -20.69 7.56
C CYS A 464 0.43 -19.74 8.41
N CYS A 465 1.07 -18.73 7.80
CA CYS A 465 1.92 -17.76 8.48
C CYS A 465 1.14 -16.50 8.89
N ASP A 466 1.48 -15.98 10.06
CA ASP A 466 1.25 -14.57 10.36
C ASP A 466 2.40 -13.75 9.74
N PRO A 467 2.16 -12.86 8.77
CA PRO A 467 3.22 -12.13 8.07
C PRO A 467 4.05 -11.19 8.97
N ASP A 468 3.54 -10.80 10.14
CA ASP A 468 4.24 -9.92 11.07
C ASP A 468 5.15 -10.68 12.05
N LEU A 469 4.91 -11.99 12.22
CA LEU A 469 5.59 -12.81 13.23
C LEU A 469 6.38 -13.97 12.62
N ASP A 470 5.81 -14.65 11.63
CA ASP A 470 6.31 -15.90 11.09
C ASP A 470 7.11 -15.67 9.79
N PHE A 471 7.82 -16.70 9.34
CA PHE A 471 8.59 -16.64 8.09
C PHE A 471 8.45 -17.93 7.29
N VAL A 472 8.34 -17.81 5.96
CA VAL A 472 8.32 -18.93 5.03
C VAL A 472 9.37 -18.73 3.95
N GLY A 473 10.11 -19.79 3.63
CA GLY A 473 11.11 -19.80 2.57
C GLY A 473 11.13 -21.12 1.79
N HIS A 474 11.69 -21.08 0.60
CA HIS A 474 11.89 -22.24 -0.27
C HIS A 474 13.39 -22.40 -0.57
N ILE A 475 13.97 -23.47 -0.01
CA ILE A 475 15.41 -23.77 -0.07
C ILE A 475 15.79 -24.23 -1.49
N GLY A 476 15.04 -25.19 -2.02
CA GLY A 476 15.16 -25.69 -3.39
C GLY A 476 14.57 -27.09 -3.56
N GLY A 477 14.21 -27.45 -4.79
CA GLY A 477 13.61 -28.76 -5.07
C GLY A 477 12.27 -28.92 -4.35
N ASP A 478 12.20 -29.89 -3.43
CA ASP A 478 11.09 -30.21 -2.55
C ASP A 478 11.27 -29.72 -1.10
N ASP A 479 12.36 -29.00 -0.79
CA ASP A 479 12.70 -28.54 0.56
C ASP A 479 12.20 -27.10 0.85
N PHE A 480 11.41 -26.96 1.91
CA PHE A 480 10.87 -25.69 2.41
C PHE A 480 11.26 -25.44 3.87
N MET A 481 11.26 -24.17 4.28
CA MET A 481 11.45 -23.78 5.68
C MET A 481 10.32 -22.88 6.15
N LEU A 482 9.79 -23.20 7.32
CA LEU A 482 8.78 -22.43 8.00
C LEU A 482 9.27 -22.11 9.42
N VAL A 483 9.21 -20.85 9.83
CA VAL A 483 9.56 -20.39 11.18
C VAL A 483 8.29 -19.88 11.83
N LEU A 484 7.87 -20.54 12.92
CA LEU A 484 6.65 -20.19 13.65
C LEU A 484 7.01 -19.68 15.05
N ARG A 485 6.56 -18.47 15.40
CA ARG A 485 6.80 -17.88 16.73
C ARG A 485 5.66 -18.06 17.71
N CYS A 486 4.52 -18.57 17.22
CA CYS A 486 3.34 -18.78 18.03
C CYS A 486 3.36 -20.16 18.74
N GLN A 487 2.61 -20.28 19.85
CA GLN A 487 2.54 -21.52 20.64
C GLN A 487 1.63 -22.59 19.99
N ASP A 488 0.74 -22.19 19.09
CA ASP A 488 -0.20 -23.04 18.33
C ASP A 488 0.44 -23.71 17.10
N TRP A 489 1.78 -23.68 16.98
CA TRP A 489 2.51 -24.17 15.81
C TRP A 489 2.08 -25.58 15.36
N ARG A 490 1.78 -26.46 16.30
CA ARG A 490 1.39 -27.85 16.00
C ARG A 490 0.02 -27.93 15.33
N GLU A 491 -0.95 -27.15 15.79
CA GLU A 491 -2.28 -27.05 15.17
C GLU A 491 -2.17 -26.49 13.75
N ARG A 492 -1.29 -25.49 13.54
CA ARG A 492 -1.02 -24.94 12.21
C ARG A 492 -0.44 -25.99 11.25
N LEU A 493 0.47 -26.86 11.71
CA LEU A 493 0.99 -27.95 10.88
C LEU A 493 -0.08 -29.00 10.54
N ASP A 494 -1.04 -29.25 11.42
CA ASP A 494 -2.16 -30.16 11.14
C ASP A 494 -3.13 -29.56 10.10
N VAL A 495 -3.41 -28.25 10.18
CA VAL A 495 -4.19 -27.52 9.16
C VAL A 495 -3.47 -27.51 7.82
N LEU A 496 -2.16 -27.24 7.82
CA LEU A 496 -1.29 -27.28 6.66
C LEU A 496 -1.38 -28.65 5.96
N ASN A 497 -1.26 -29.75 6.71
CA ASN A 497 -1.39 -31.09 6.16
C ASN A 497 -2.78 -31.33 5.56
N THR A 498 -3.84 -30.90 6.24
CA THR A 498 -5.22 -31.04 5.74
C THR A 498 -5.40 -30.35 4.40
N ASN A 499 -4.91 -29.12 4.28
CA ASN A 499 -4.96 -28.33 3.05
C ASN A 499 -4.10 -28.94 1.94
N PHE A 500 -2.90 -29.42 2.29
CA PHE A 500 -2.01 -30.06 1.35
C PHE A 500 -2.59 -31.37 0.79
N GLN A 501 -3.19 -32.20 1.63
CA GLN A 501 -3.88 -33.42 1.19
C GLN A 501 -5.07 -33.11 0.27
N ALA A 502 -5.82 -32.02 0.55
CA ALA A 502 -6.90 -31.56 -0.31
C ALA A 502 -6.40 -31.13 -1.70
N LEU A 503 -5.28 -30.40 -1.75
CA LEU A 503 -4.59 -30.03 -2.98
C LEU A 503 -4.14 -31.27 -3.76
N CYS A 504 -3.43 -32.20 -3.11
CA CYS A 504 -2.93 -33.41 -3.78
C CYS A 504 -4.04 -34.22 -4.42
N ARG A 505 -5.18 -34.39 -3.76
CA ARG A 505 -6.34 -35.13 -4.31
C ARG A 505 -6.84 -34.58 -5.64
N GLN A 506 -6.64 -33.30 -5.93
CA GLN A 506 -7.04 -32.69 -7.21
C GLN A 506 -6.02 -32.96 -8.33
N LEU A 507 -4.78 -33.28 -7.98
CA LEU A 507 -3.67 -33.45 -8.92
C LEU A 507 -3.48 -34.91 -9.36
N TYR A 508 -3.90 -35.86 -8.52
CA TYR A 508 -3.83 -37.30 -8.81
C TYR A 508 -4.96 -37.80 -9.73
N LYS A 509 -4.69 -38.88 -10.47
CA LYS A 509 -5.75 -39.65 -11.14
C LYS A 509 -6.59 -40.42 -10.11
N ALA A 510 -7.88 -40.61 -10.40
CA ALA A 510 -8.80 -41.35 -9.52
C ALA A 510 -8.29 -42.74 -9.13
N GLU A 511 -7.71 -43.49 -10.08
CA GLU A 511 -7.15 -44.83 -9.85
C GLU A 511 -6.03 -44.86 -8.79
N HIS A 512 -5.19 -43.82 -8.73
CA HIS A 512 -4.11 -43.72 -7.76
C HIS A 512 -4.61 -43.27 -6.38
N ILE A 513 -5.68 -42.45 -6.35
CA ILE A 513 -6.34 -42.06 -5.10
C ILE A 513 -7.02 -43.28 -4.45
N GLU A 514 -7.78 -44.05 -5.24
CA GLU A 514 -8.45 -45.27 -4.77
C GLU A 514 -7.44 -46.34 -4.33
N GLY A 515 -6.32 -46.46 -5.05
CA GLY A 515 -5.22 -47.37 -4.70
C GLY A 515 -4.37 -46.93 -3.51
N GLY A 516 -4.48 -45.66 -3.06
CA GLY A 516 -3.64 -45.10 -1.99
C GLY A 516 -2.16 -44.92 -2.37
N GLY A 517 -1.84 -44.90 -3.67
CA GLY A 517 -0.48 -44.86 -4.18
C GLY A 517 -0.41 -45.17 -5.68
N PHE A 518 0.81 -45.27 -6.21
CA PHE A 518 1.06 -45.52 -7.62
C PHE A 518 2.37 -46.29 -7.83
N GLN A 519 2.52 -46.92 -8.99
CA GLN A 519 3.78 -47.55 -9.37
C GLN A 519 4.62 -46.60 -10.22
N ALA A 520 5.91 -46.53 -9.93
CA ALA A 520 6.88 -45.78 -10.73
C ALA A 520 8.24 -46.52 -10.76
N PRO A 521 9.07 -46.33 -11.79
CA PRO A 521 10.43 -46.87 -11.80
C PRO A 521 11.29 -46.18 -10.74
N ASP A 522 12.13 -46.95 -10.05
CA ASP A 522 13.24 -46.41 -9.25
C ASP A 522 14.41 -45.95 -10.13
N ARG A 523 15.50 -45.49 -9.50
CA ARG A 523 16.71 -45.03 -10.22
C ARG A 523 17.38 -46.12 -11.07
N ASP A 524 17.13 -47.39 -10.75
CA ASP A 524 17.67 -48.55 -11.44
C ASP A 524 16.69 -49.12 -12.49
N GLY A 525 15.55 -48.45 -12.70
CA GLY A 525 14.52 -48.83 -13.66
C GLY A 525 13.55 -49.91 -13.18
N ASN A 526 13.61 -50.31 -11.90
CA ASN A 526 12.70 -51.30 -11.34
C ASN A 526 11.40 -50.66 -10.87
N TRP A 527 10.26 -51.25 -11.20
CA TRP A 527 8.96 -50.77 -10.75
C TRP A 527 8.77 -51.00 -9.26
N ARG A 528 8.54 -49.91 -8.52
CA ARG A 528 8.22 -49.93 -7.09
C ARG A 528 6.90 -49.23 -6.83
N TRP A 529 6.25 -49.64 -5.75
CA TRP A 529 5.07 -48.96 -5.23
C TRP A 529 5.50 -47.74 -4.40
N TYR A 530 4.88 -46.59 -4.67
CA TYR A 530 5.05 -45.35 -3.92
C TYR A 530 3.71 -44.90 -3.37
N ASP A 531 3.72 -44.36 -2.16
CA ASP A 531 2.55 -43.75 -1.55
C ASP A 531 2.23 -42.40 -2.22
N LEU A 532 1.03 -41.89 -1.95
CA LEU A 532 0.67 -40.52 -2.34
C LEU A 532 1.57 -39.51 -1.61
N LEU A 533 1.74 -38.33 -2.22
CA LEU A 533 2.51 -37.23 -1.63
C LEU A 533 2.07 -36.96 -0.18
N SER A 534 3.06 -36.92 0.71
CA SER A 534 2.93 -36.49 2.09
C SER A 534 4.04 -35.52 2.45
N LEU A 535 3.90 -34.88 3.62
CA LEU A 535 4.91 -33.98 4.14
C LEU A 535 5.63 -34.62 5.32
N SER A 536 6.95 -34.57 5.27
CA SER A 536 7.81 -34.90 6.40
C SER A 536 8.37 -33.60 6.99
N ILE A 537 8.06 -33.34 8.26
CA ILE A 537 8.41 -32.09 8.94
C ILE A 537 9.34 -32.35 10.13
N GLY A 538 10.56 -31.84 10.04
CA GLY A 538 11.49 -31.76 11.16
C GLY A 538 11.36 -30.41 11.88
N VAL A 539 11.03 -30.43 13.17
CA VAL A 539 10.85 -29.24 13.99
C VAL A 539 11.98 -29.11 14.99
N LEU A 540 12.63 -27.96 15.02
CA LEU A 540 13.60 -27.57 16.03
C LEU A 540 13.01 -26.45 16.89
N ALA A 541 12.77 -26.74 18.16
CA ALA A 541 12.31 -25.73 19.11
C ALA A 541 13.50 -24.91 19.61
N LEU A 542 13.45 -23.60 19.33
CA LEU A 542 14.48 -22.61 19.62
C LEU A 542 14.12 -21.83 20.89
N PRO A 543 14.93 -21.92 21.97
CA PRO A 543 14.79 -21.07 23.16
C PRO A 543 15.34 -19.65 22.91
N ASP A 544 15.03 -18.73 23.81
CA ASP A 544 15.48 -17.33 23.77
C ASP A 544 16.98 -17.14 24.01
N ASP A 545 17.65 -18.12 24.63
CA ASP A 545 19.10 -18.12 24.91
C ASP A 545 19.96 -18.78 23.81
N ALA A 546 19.36 -19.16 22.68
CA ALA A 546 20.03 -19.99 21.67
C ALA A 546 21.27 -19.34 21.01
N SER A 547 21.37 -18.00 21.00
CA SER A 547 22.48 -17.27 20.36
C SER A 547 23.81 -17.43 21.08
N GLU A 548 23.80 -17.86 22.33
CA GLU A 548 25.01 -18.18 23.08
C GLU A 548 25.57 -19.57 22.71
N LYS A 549 24.76 -20.42 22.07
CA LYS A 549 25.04 -21.85 21.85
C LYS A 549 25.35 -22.21 20.40
N VAL A 550 24.69 -21.56 19.43
CA VAL A 550 24.77 -21.91 18.00
C VAL A 550 24.64 -20.69 17.08
N ASN A 551 25.13 -20.81 15.84
CA ASN A 551 24.91 -19.83 14.77
C ASN A 551 23.82 -20.29 13.77
N ALA A 552 23.39 -19.40 12.88
CA ALA A 552 22.32 -19.68 11.91
C ALA A 552 22.60 -20.88 10.98
N SER A 553 23.86 -21.10 10.58
CA SER A 553 24.22 -22.25 9.75
C SER A 553 24.07 -23.57 10.49
N GLN A 554 24.49 -23.60 11.77
CA GLN A 554 24.34 -24.77 12.63
C GLN A 554 22.86 -25.06 12.94
N LEU A 555 22.05 -24.02 13.15
CA LEU A 555 20.60 -24.18 13.32
C LEU A 555 19.93 -24.83 12.10
N ALA A 556 20.27 -24.37 10.89
CA ALA A 556 19.73 -24.95 9.67
C ALA A 556 20.14 -26.42 9.49
N GLU A 557 21.38 -26.77 9.85
CA GLU A 557 21.88 -28.15 9.82
C GLU A 557 21.16 -29.05 10.82
N LEU A 558 20.98 -28.58 12.07
CA LEU A 558 20.25 -29.31 13.11
C LEU A 558 18.77 -29.50 12.76
N ALA A 559 18.12 -28.48 12.18
CA ALA A 559 16.75 -28.58 11.70
C ALA A 559 16.62 -29.61 10.55
N SER A 560 17.62 -29.65 9.64
CA SER A 560 17.69 -30.65 8.58
C SER A 560 17.87 -32.07 9.12
N HIS A 561 18.54 -32.26 10.26
CA HIS A 561 18.64 -33.58 10.90
C HIS A 561 17.26 -34.12 11.32
N ASN A 562 16.42 -33.29 11.96
CA ASN A 562 15.07 -33.69 12.37
C ASN A 562 14.18 -34.08 11.19
N LYS A 563 14.38 -33.44 10.02
CA LYS A 563 13.71 -33.81 8.77
C LYS A 563 14.01 -35.25 8.35
N HIS A 564 15.27 -35.70 8.50
CA HIS A 564 15.66 -37.07 8.14
C HIS A 564 15.00 -38.11 9.04
N GLU A 565 14.77 -37.80 10.31
CA GLU A 565 14.02 -38.66 11.22
C GLU A 565 12.52 -38.70 10.86
N ALA A 566 11.94 -37.55 10.49
CA ALA A 566 10.55 -37.47 10.02
C ALA A 566 10.31 -38.38 8.79
N LYS A 567 11.22 -38.35 7.81
CA LYS A 567 11.16 -39.18 6.60
C LYS A 567 11.15 -40.69 6.82
N LYS A 568 11.55 -41.17 8.00
CA LYS A 568 11.48 -42.61 8.33
C LYS A 568 10.05 -43.06 8.64
N ILE A 569 9.16 -42.12 8.94
CA ILE A 569 7.75 -42.37 9.25
C ILE A 569 6.96 -42.30 7.95
N ARG A 570 6.12 -43.31 7.71
CA ARG A 570 5.28 -43.40 6.50
C ARG A 570 4.11 -42.42 6.59
N GLY A 571 3.94 -41.57 5.57
CA GLY A 571 2.87 -40.58 5.49
C GLY A 571 3.22 -39.27 6.19
N PHE A 572 2.22 -38.42 6.46
CA PHE A 572 2.45 -37.15 7.15
C PHE A 572 3.13 -37.37 8.50
N SER A 573 4.25 -36.69 8.73
CA SER A 573 5.05 -36.88 9.92
C SER A 573 5.62 -35.57 10.46
N VAL A 574 5.67 -35.46 11.78
CA VAL A 574 6.24 -34.32 12.50
C VAL A 574 7.13 -34.84 13.62
N VAL A 575 8.43 -34.58 13.52
CA VAL A 575 9.43 -34.91 14.55
C VAL A 575 9.94 -33.63 15.16
N CYS A 576 9.82 -33.47 16.47
CA CYS A 576 10.22 -32.26 17.19
C CYS A 576 11.28 -32.58 18.23
N HIS A 577 12.39 -31.83 18.22
CA HIS A 577 13.40 -31.85 19.28
C HIS A 577 13.67 -30.43 19.77
N TYR A 578 14.05 -30.31 21.05
CA TYR A 578 14.54 -29.05 21.61
C TYR A 578 16.03 -28.90 21.27
N LEU A 579 16.47 -27.64 21.08
CA LEU A 579 17.86 -27.35 20.76
C LEU A 579 18.82 -27.94 21.81
N ASP A 580 18.49 -27.83 23.10
CA ASP A 580 19.34 -28.32 24.19
C ASP A 580 19.54 -29.85 24.15
N ASP A 581 18.48 -30.61 23.85
CA ASP A 581 18.54 -32.07 23.74
C ASP A 581 19.49 -32.54 22.60
N LEU A 582 19.53 -31.76 21.51
CA LEU A 582 20.38 -32.05 20.35
C LEU A 582 21.86 -31.67 20.61
N LEU A 583 22.10 -30.62 21.39
CA LEU A 583 23.46 -30.23 21.79
C LEU A 583 24.06 -31.22 22.79
N ASP A 584 23.26 -31.77 23.70
CA ASP A 584 23.71 -32.78 24.66
C ASP A 584 23.97 -34.16 24.01
N SER A 585 23.21 -34.50 22.96
CA SER A 585 23.37 -35.77 22.23
C SER A 585 24.53 -35.79 21.22
N SER A 586 25.08 -34.62 20.86
CA SER A 586 26.11 -34.48 19.82
C SER A 586 27.56 -34.59 20.33
N LEU A 587 27.79 -35.20 21.49
CA LEU A 587 29.13 -35.43 22.08
C LEU A 587 29.81 -36.78 21.74
N VAL A 588 29.42 -37.49 20.67
CA VAL A 588 30.11 -38.77 20.30
C VAL A 588 30.52 -38.92 18.81
N ALA A 589 30.26 -37.98 17.90
CA ALA A 589 30.52 -38.25 16.46
C ALA A 589 31.23 -37.17 15.62
N LEU A 590 32.10 -36.35 16.21
CA LEU A 590 33.15 -35.66 15.45
C LEU A 590 34.50 -35.84 16.15
N SER A 591 35.23 -36.85 15.67
CA SER A 591 36.56 -37.28 16.13
C SER A 591 37.60 -36.16 16.06
N ALA A 592 38.24 -35.93 17.19
CA ALA A 592 39.60 -35.40 17.25
C ALA A 592 40.58 -36.39 16.62
N GLU A 593 41.30 -35.97 15.57
CA GLU A 593 42.77 -36.03 15.48
C GLU A 593 43.27 -35.38 14.16
N PRO A 594 44.27 -34.50 14.21
CA PRO A 594 44.95 -34.00 13.04
C PRO A 594 46.07 -34.96 12.63
N THR A 595 45.84 -35.80 11.63
CA THR A 595 46.95 -36.56 10.99
C THR A 595 47.82 -35.61 10.17
N SER A 596 48.92 -35.19 10.77
CA SER A 596 50.12 -34.78 10.06
C SER A 596 50.63 -35.93 9.18
N LEU A 597 50.69 -35.73 7.86
CA LEU A 597 51.52 -36.52 6.96
C LEU A 597 52.14 -35.62 5.90
N LYS A 598 53.47 -35.45 6.04
CA LYS A 598 54.40 -35.02 5.00
C LYS A 598 54.30 -35.91 3.76
N ASN A 599 54.45 -35.31 2.58
CA ASN A 599 55.37 -35.72 1.49
C ASN A 599 55.06 -34.84 0.26
N SER A 600 55.93 -33.90 -0.11
CA SER A 600 57.14 -34.09 -0.93
C SER A 600 56.85 -34.59 -2.35
N ASP A 601 57.23 -33.74 -3.30
CA ASP A 601 57.68 -34.04 -4.67
C ASP A 601 56.68 -34.70 -5.63
N ARG A 602 56.44 -34.02 -6.76
CA ARG A 602 56.80 -34.58 -8.07
C ARG A 602 57.13 -33.46 -9.10
N PRO A 603 57.96 -33.76 -10.10
CA PRO A 603 58.82 -32.80 -10.80
C PRO A 603 58.29 -32.34 -12.15
N ASN A 604 58.98 -31.34 -12.70
CA ASN A 604 59.05 -31.03 -14.13
C ASN A 604 59.27 -32.29 -15.00
N GLN A 605 58.53 -32.38 -16.11
CA GLN A 605 59.00 -32.52 -17.51
C GLN A 605 57.89 -33.11 -18.38
N GLY A 606 57.71 -32.55 -19.59
CA GLY A 606 56.90 -33.11 -20.66
C GLY A 606 56.23 -32.04 -21.50
#